data_AF-A0A1N6W386-F1
#
_entry.id   AF-A0A1N6W386-F1
#
_cell.length_a   1.000
_cell.length_b   1.000
_cell.length_c   1.000
_cell.angle_alpha   90.00
_cell.angle_beta   90.00
_cell.angle_gamma   90.00
#
_symmetry.space_group_name_H-M   'P 1'
#
loop_
_entity.id
_entity.type
_entity.pdbx_description
1 polymer ?
#
loop_
_entity_poly.entity_id
_entity_poly.type
_entity_poly.pdbx_seq_one_letter_code
_entity_poly.pdbx_strand_id
1 'polypeptide(L)'
;MISEMSVTNPQGESMGKARALAVTAALAAGLTLSVGTAPAQAASIRYVYYLYSDCVNGGNLGIEWGWWTSYSCSYMSNTYGPTWALWA
;
A
#
# COMPACT_ATOMS: atom_id res chain seq x y z
N MET A 1 55.89 -26.89 -6.86
CA MET A 1 54.49 -26.69 -7.29
C MET A 1 53.66 -26.62 -6.02
N ILE A 2 53.15 -25.41 -5.72
CA ILE A 2 51.88 -25.07 -5.05
C ILE A 2 51.07 -26.23 -4.41
N SER A 3 50.51 -26.15 -3.21
CA SER A 3 50.51 -25.14 -2.15
C SER A 3 49.99 -25.80 -0.87
N GLU A 4 50.47 -25.30 0.26
CA GLU A 4 49.79 -25.20 1.56
C GLU A 4 48.27 -24.94 1.37
N MET A 5 47.37 -25.32 2.27
CA MET A 5 47.13 -24.53 3.47
C MET A 5 46.09 -25.26 4.33
N SER A 6 46.44 -25.42 5.60
CA SER A 6 45.60 -25.75 6.74
C SER A 6 44.14 -25.32 6.61
N VAL A 7 43.24 -26.21 7.01
CA VAL A 7 41.92 -25.84 7.55
C VAL A 7 42.17 -25.05 8.83
N THR A 8 42.43 -23.76 8.68
CA THR A 8 42.47 -22.79 9.78
C THR A 8 41.04 -22.35 10.02
N ASN A 9 40.48 -22.81 11.14
CA ASN A 9 39.26 -22.28 11.75
C ASN A 9 39.45 -20.80 12.09
N PRO A 10 38.71 -19.84 11.47
CA PRO A 10 38.70 -18.48 11.95
C PRO A 10 37.72 -18.35 13.11
N GLN A 11 38.21 -18.67 14.30
CA GLN A 11 37.65 -18.17 15.54
C GLN A 11 38.03 -16.69 15.65
N GLY A 12 37.21 -15.82 15.06
CA GLY A 12 37.38 -14.37 15.11
C GLY A 12 36.35 -13.67 14.22
N GLU A 13 35.66 -12.67 14.77
CA GLU A 13 34.68 -11.77 14.12
C GLU A 13 33.21 -12.24 14.05
N SER A 14 32.68 -12.63 15.21
CA SER A 14 31.26 -12.93 15.44
C SER A 14 30.32 -11.71 15.52
N MET A 15 30.78 -10.48 15.25
CA MET A 15 29.93 -9.27 15.36
C MET A 15 29.30 -8.81 14.04
N GLY A 16 29.85 -9.20 12.88
CA GLY A 16 29.32 -8.81 11.56
C GLY A 16 28.21 -9.73 11.05
N LYS A 17 28.33 -11.04 11.31
CA LYS A 17 27.43 -12.06 10.78
C LYS A 17 26.09 -12.15 11.54
N ALA A 18 26.12 -11.87 12.85
CA ALA A 18 24.92 -11.76 13.67
C ALA A 18 24.03 -10.58 13.24
N ARG A 19 24.64 -9.44 12.87
CA ARG A 19 23.91 -8.28 12.32
C ARG A 19 23.27 -8.61 10.97
N ALA A 20 24.01 -9.30 10.08
CA ALA A 20 23.49 -9.69 8.77
C ALA A 20 22.27 -10.63 8.88
N LEU A 21 22.31 -11.61 9.77
CA LEU A 21 21.19 -12.54 10.02
C LEU A 21 19.98 -11.86 10.66
N ALA A 22 20.20 -10.90 11.57
CA ALA A 22 19.12 -10.12 12.19
C ALA A 22 18.38 -9.24 11.16
N VAL A 23 19.10 -8.65 10.20
CA VAL A 23 18.51 -7.83 9.13
C VAL A 23 17.63 -8.67 8.20
N THR A 24 18.02 -9.92 7.90
CA THR A 24 17.21 -10.80 7.04
C THR A 24 15.93 -11.26 7.75
N ALA A 25 16.02 -11.58 9.05
CA ALA A 25 14.85 -11.92 9.85
C ALA A 25 13.88 -10.75 10.02
N ALA A 26 14.39 -9.52 10.16
CA ALA A 26 13.57 -8.31 10.22
C ALA A 26 12.86 -7.99 8.89
N LEU A 27 13.53 -8.20 7.74
CA LEU A 27 12.86 -8.05 6.43
C LEU A 27 11.78 -9.11 6.21
N ALA A 28 12.04 -10.37 6.56
CA ALA A 28 11.06 -11.45 6.41
C ALA A 28 9.85 -11.29 7.36
N ALA A 29 10.08 -10.79 8.58
CA ALA A 29 9.01 -10.43 9.51
C ALA A 29 8.26 -9.14 9.07
N GLY A 30 8.96 -8.18 8.45
CA GLY A 30 8.35 -6.98 7.87
C GLY A 30 7.43 -7.27 6.68
N LEU A 31 7.76 -8.27 5.86
CA LEU A 31 6.93 -8.69 4.72
C LEU A 31 5.62 -9.39 5.16
N THR A 32 5.64 -10.08 6.29
CA THR A 32 4.46 -10.79 6.84
C THR A 32 3.51 -9.88 7.61
N LEU A 33 3.92 -8.66 7.97
CA LEU A 33 3.06 -7.62 8.55
C LEU A 33 2.22 -6.86 7.52
N SER A 34 2.10 -7.37 6.30
CA SER A 34 1.04 -6.98 5.37
C SER A 34 -0.30 -7.62 5.78
N VAL A 35 -0.58 -7.69 7.09
CA VAL A 35 -1.96 -7.83 7.56
C VAL A 35 -2.62 -6.55 7.10
N GLY A 36 -3.41 -6.66 6.03
CA GLY A 36 -4.07 -5.56 5.37
C GLY A 36 -4.85 -4.72 6.35
N THR A 37 -4.18 -3.71 6.91
CA THR A 37 -4.85 -2.49 7.30
C THR A 37 -5.21 -1.86 5.96
N ALA A 38 -6.36 -2.29 5.41
CA ALA A 38 -7.06 -1.47 4.44
C ALA A 38 -7.00 -0.06 5.03
N PRO A 39 -6.41 0.92 4.31
CA PRO A 39 -6.25 2.22 4.90
C PRO A 39 -7.63 2.61 5.43
N ALA A 40 -7.71 3.21 6.61
CA ALA A 40 -8.90 3.94 6.99
C ALA A 40 -8.98 5.09 5.98
N GLN A 41 -9.49 4.80 4.78
CA GLN A 41 -9.55 5.70 3.65
C GLN A 41 -10.55 6.74 4.13
N ALA A 42 -10.05 7.86 4.67
CA ALA A 42 -10.85 9.04 4.80
C ALA A 42 -11.38 9.29 3.38
N ALA A 43 -12.67 8.98 3.19
CA ALA A 43 -13.29 9.00 1.88
C ALA A 43 -12.93 10.34 1.26
N SER A 44 -12.20 10.29 0.15
CA SER A 44 -11.66 11.49 -0.48
C SER A 44 -12.51 11.77 -1.71
N ILE A 45 -12.68 13.06 -2.04
CA ILE A 45 -13.35 13.42 -3.28
C ILE A 45 -12.49 12.93 -4.43
N ARG A 46 -13.03 12.02 -5.24
CA ARG A 46 -12.37 11.53 -6.46
C ARG A 46 -12.77 12.36 -7.66
N TYR A 47 -14.06 12.60 -7.80
CA TYR A 47 -14.66 13.29 -8.95
C TYR A 47 -15.90 14.08 -8.54
N VAL A 48 -16.24 15.09 -9.34
CA VAL A 48 -17.44 15.91 -9.17
C VAL A 48 -18.23 15.90 -10.47
N TYR A 49 -19.51 15.55 -10.39
CA TYR A 49 -20.42 15.38 -11.51
C TYR A 49 -21.60 16.36 -11.40
N TYR A 50 -22.23 16.69 -12.52
CA TYR A 50 -23.47 17.49 -12.50
C TYR A 50 -24.69 16.63 -12.21
N LEU A 51 -24.73 15.40 -12.73
CA LEU A 51 -25.83 14.48 -12.56
C LEU A 51 -25.49 13.42 -11.53
N TYR A 52 -26.48 13.05 -10.72
CA TYR A 52 -26.38 11.94 -9.78
C TYR A 52 -26.06 10.62 -10.50
N SER A 53 -26.64 10.41 -11.69
CA SER A 53 -26.40 9.21 -12.51
C SER A 53 -24.93 9.02 -12.86
N ASP A 54 -24.22 10.10 -13.19
CA ASP A 54 -22.80 10.04 -13.56
C ASP A 54 -21.94 9.71 -12.34
N CYS A 55 -22.31 10.21 -11.16
CA CYS A 55 -21.65 9.85 -9.91
C CYS A 55 -21.80 8.35 -9.59
N VAL A 56 -23.01 7.81 -9.71
CA VAL A 56 -23.25 6.37 -9.48
C VAL A 56 -22.50 5.50 -10.49
N ASN A 57 -22.53 5.90 -11.77
CA ASN A 57 -21.88 5.15 -12.83
C ASN A 57 -20.35 5.15 -12.67
N GLY A 58 -19.75 6.32 -12.42
CA GLY A 58 -18.34 6.44 -12.09
C GLY A 58 -17.96 5.62 -10.86
N GLY A 59 -18.81 5.63 -9.83
CA GLY A 59 -18.68 4.84 -8.61
C GLY A 59 -18.61 3.34 -8.87
N ASN A 60 -19.56 2.81 -9.63
CA ASN A 60 -19.60 1.40 -9.98
C ASN A 60 -18.38 0.99 -10.82
N LEU A 61 -18.01 1.81 -11.81
CA LEU A 61 -16.81 1.55 -12.61
C LEU A 61 -15.56 1.49 -11.72
N GLY A 62 -15.37 2.40 -10.77
CA GLY A 62 -14.20 2.32 -9.91
C GLY A 62 -14.18 1.09 -8.97
N ILE A 63 -15.35 0.53 -8.62
CA ILE A 63 -15.44 -0.76 -7.90
C ILE A 63 -15.04 -1.91 -8.84
N GLU A 64 -15.60 -1.96 -10.05
CA GLU A 64 -15.32 -3.00 -11.05
C GLU A 64 -13.84 -3.06 -11.45
N TRP A 65 -13.18 -1.90 -11.50
CA TRP A 65 -11.77 -1.78 -11.87
C TRP A 65 -10.83 -1.87 -10.65
N GLY A 66 -11.37 -2.03 -9.44
CA GLY A 66 -10.61 -2.17 -8.20
C GLY A 66 -9.89 -0.90 -7.75
N TRP A 67 -10.34 0.28 -8.19
CA TRP A 67 -9.78 1.57 -7.77
C TRP A 67 -10.22 1.96 -6.35
N TRP A 68 -11.41 1.55 -5.95
CA TRP A 68 -11.93 1.69 -4.59
C TRP A 68 -12.82 0.50 -4.21
N THR A 69 -13.07 0.32 -2.91
CA THR A 69 -13.91 -0.78 -2.39
C THR A 69 -15.33 -0.34 -2.03
N SER A 70 -15.56 0.96 -1.90
CA SER A 70 -16.85 1.58 -1.64
C SER A 70 -16.86 2.99 -2.22
N TYR A 71 -18.02 3.47 -2.65
CA TYR A 71 -18.20 4.87 -3.03
C TYR A 71 -19.46 5.46 -2.38
N SER A 72 -19.52 6.78 -2.29
CA SER A 72 -20.69 7.52 -1.88
C SER A 72 -20.86 8.76 -2.77
N CYS A 73 -22.11 9.10 -3.08
CA CYS A 73 -22.46 10.28 -3.85
C CYS A 73 -23.11 11.30 -2.92
N SER A 74 -22.40 12.40 -2.67
CA SER A 74 -22.90 13.47 -1.81
C SER A 74 -23.23 14.68 -2.65
N TYR A 75 -24.41 15.25 -2.42
CA TYR A 75 -24.79 16.52 -3.04
C TYR A 75 -23.95 17.65 -2.48
N MET A 76 -23.35 18.45 -3.37
CA MET A 76 -22.55 19.62 -3.04
C MET A 76 -23.08 20.83 -3.80
N SER A 77 -23.40 21.88 -3.05
CA SER A 77 -23.65 23.21 -3.60
C SER A 77 -22.32 23.94 -3.69
N ASN A 78 -21.92 24.31 -4.91
CA ASN A 78 -20.76 25.15 -5.15
C ASN A 78 -21.19 26.42 -5.89
N THR A 79 -20.27 27.37 -6.06
CA THR A 79 -20.52 28.65 -6.74
C THR A 79 -21.02 28.48 -8.18
N TYR A 80 -20.81 27.31 -8.79
CA TYR A 80 -21.16 27.01 -10.18
C TYR A 80 -22.48 26.26 -10.33
N GLY A 81 -23.12 25.84 -9.23
CA GLY A 81 -24.42 25.20 -9.25
C GLY A 81 -24.49 23.88 -8.44
N PRO A 82 -25.61 23.16 -8.58
CA PRO A 82 -25.79 21.86 -7.94
C PRO A 82 -24.86 20.82 -8.56
N THR A 83 -24.02 20.17 -7.75
CA THR A 83 -23.13 19.09 -8.20
C THR A 83 -23.17 17.91 -7.23
N TRP A 84 -22.67 16.77 -7.67
CA TRP A 84 -22.57 15.53 -6.93
C TRP A 84 -21.11 15.12 -6.83
N ALA A 85 -20.56 15.11 -5.63
CA ALA A 85 -19.21 14.62 -5.40
C ALA A 85 -19.22 13.12 -5.13
N LEU A 86 -18.33 12.44 -5.83
CA LEU A 86 -18.01 11.04 -5.62
C LEU A 86 -16.90 10.94 -4.58
N TRP A 87 -17.22 10.26 -3.48
CA TRP A 87 -16.34 9.97 -2.37
C TRP A 87 -15.98 8.50 -2.40
N ALA A 88 -14.69 8.16 -2.41
CA ALA A 88 -14.23 6.78 -2.40
C ALA A 88 -12.80 6.62 -1.86
#